data_AF-A0A956XA23-F1
#
_entry.id   AF-A0A956XA23-F1
#
_cell.length_a   1.000
_cell.length_b   1.000
_cell.length_c   1.000
_cell.angle_alpha   90.00
_cell.angle_beta   90.00
_cell.angle_gamma   90.00
#
_symmetry.space_group_name_H-M   'P 1'
#
loop_
_entity.id
_entity.type
_entity.pdbx_description
1 polymer ?
#
loop_
_entity_poly.entity_id
_entity_poly.type
_entity_poly.pdbx_seq_one_letter_code
_entity_poly.pdbx_strand_id
1 'polypeptide(L)'
;MIDTKGNFYLGRIASAQTGETSTDPLLYDPADLTTHAVVVGMTGSGKTGLCLDLLEEAALNNIPALMIDPKGDITNALLHFPDLLPSDFQPWINVDQARRDGKTVEEAAEETAVLWRSGLAQWEIQPERLQTLKDNVRFAVYTPGSDTGLPVSILASLKAPAIPWEQNKELLREQISGTVTALLGLIGLKDIDPVRSREHILLANIFEAAWSQGQDLDLGELIMQTQSPPFEKLGVFDINRFFPEKERFDLAMLLNNILAAPAFQAWIEGEPLDVASFLYDEDGRPRHTI
;
A
#
# COMPACT_ATOMS: atom_id res chain seq x y z
N MET A 1 -2.44 -6.85 -31.83
CA MET A 1 -2.61 -6.27 -30.48
C MET A 1 -4.07 -5.89 -30.36
N ILE A 2 -4.73 -6.27 -29.28
CA ILE A 2 -6.14 -5.92 -29.04
C ILE A 2 -6.21 -4.40 -28.85
N ASP A 3 -6.98 -3.70 -29.68
CA ASP A 3 -7.25 -2.28 -29.52
C ASP A 3 -8.33 -2.10 -28.44
N THR A 4 -7.92 -1.78 -27.22
CA THR A 4 -8.84 -1.62 -26.08
C THR A 4 -9.49 -0.24 -26.02
N LYS A 5 -8.97 0.75 -26.77
CA LYS A 5 -9.44 2.15 -26.77
C LYS A 5 -9.59 2.77 -25.38
N GLY A 6 -8.71 2.39 -24.44
CA GLY A 6 -8.76 2.89 -23.06
C GLY A 6 -9.58 2.02 -22.08
N ASN A 7 -10.27 0.99 -22.57
CA ASN A 7 -11.00 0.05 -21.73
C ASN A 7 -10.07 -1.04 -21.19
N PHE A 8 -10.55 -1.77 -20.19
CA PHE A 8 -9.85 -2.92 -19.61
C PHE A 8 -10.26 -4.20 -20.35
N TYR A 9 -9.27 -4.95 -20.86
CA TYR A 9 -9.51 -6.26 -21.46
C TYR A 9 -9.56 -7.34 -20.38
N LEU A 10 -10.76 -7.90 -20.13
CA LEU A 10 -11.00 -8.92 -19.11
C LEU A 10 -11.20 -10.33 -19.70
N GLY A 11 -10.58 -10.60 -20.85
CA GLY A 11 -10.69 -11.86 -21.57
C GLY A 11 -11.78 -11.84 -22.63
N ARG A 12 -12.52 -12.95 -22.79
CA ARG A 12 -13.50 -13.15 -23.86
C ARG A 12 -14.83 -13.62 -23.30
N ILE A 13 -15.92 -13.32 -23.98
CA ILE A 13 -17.26 -13.75 -23.56
C ILE A 13 -17.34 -15.29 -23.69
N ALA A 14 -17.69 -15.97 -22.60
CA ALA A 14 -17.92 -17.41 -22.59
C ALA A 14 -19.43 -17.74 -22.67
N SER A 15 -19.80 -18.79 -23.40
CA SER A 15 -21.16 -19.31 -23.38
C SER A 15 -21.47 -19.95 -22.02
N ALA A 16 -22.55 -19.51 -21.39
CA ALA A 16 -23.01 -20.13 -20.14
C ALA A 16 -23.48 -21.58 -20.32
N GLN A 17 -23.83 -22.01 -21.54
CA GLN A 17 -24.30 -23.37 -21.81
C GLN A 17 -23.16 -24.34 -22.14
N THR A 18 -22.17 -23.92 -22.94
CA THR A 18 -21.08 -24.80 -23.40
C THR A 18 -19.76 -24.58 -22.67
N GLY A 19 -19.59 -23.43 -22.01
CA GLY A 19 -18.30 -23.01 -21.43
C GLY A 19 -17.27 -22.58 -22.48
N GLU A 20 -17.61 -22.63 -23.77
CA GLU A 20 -16.71 -22.25 -24.85
C GLU A 20 -16.59 -20.73 -24.92
N THR A 21 -15.35 -20.25 -25.08
CA THR A 21 -15.05 -18.84 -25.27
C THR A 21 -15.29 -18.43 -26.71
N SER A 22 -16.01 -17.32 -26.89
CA SER A 22 -16.11 -16.65 -28.17
C SER A 22 -14.80 -15.95 -28.53
N THR A 23 -14.71 -15.41 -29.74
CA THR A 23 -13.61 -14.53 -30.16
C THR A 23 -13.82 -13.08 -29.74
N ASP A 24 -14.98 -12.73 -29.20
CA ASP A 24 -15.31 -11.35 -28.84
C ASP A 24 -14.64 -10.96 -27.52
N PRO A 25 -13.81 -9.88 -27.51
CA PRO A 25 -13.16 -9.42 -26.30
C PRO A 25 -14.20 -8.85 -25.33
N LEU A 26 -14.05 -9.17 -24.04
CA LEU A 26 -14.77 -8.50 -22.96
C LEU A 26 -13.99 -7.24 -22.57
N LEU A 27 -14.49 -6.09 -23.03
CA LEU A 27 -13.94 -4.78 -22.67
C LEU A 27 -14.80 -4.16 -21.56
N TYR A 28 -14.15 -3.70 -20.50
CA TYR A 28 -14.78 -3.11 -19.33
C TYR A 28 -14.39 -1.63 -19.20
N ASP A 29 -15.38 -0.76 -18.95
CA ASP A 29 -15.15 0.67 -18.80
C ASP A 29 -14.56 0.98 -17.42
N PRO A 30 -13.31 1.47 -17.31
CA PRO A 30 -12.69 1.77 -16.02
C PRO A 30 -13.44 2.86 -15.24
N ALA A 31 -14.25 3.70 -15.89
CA ALA A 31 -15.05 4.71 -15.20
C ALA A 31 -16.05 4.10 -14.20
N ASP A 32 -16.51 2.86 -14.43
CA ASP A 32 -17.42 2.17 -13.53
C ASP A 32 -16.76 1.88 -12.15
N LEU A 33 -15.42 1.75 -12.09
CA LEU A 33 -14.67 1.49 -10.86
C LEU A 33 -14.60 2.72 -9.92
N THR A 34 -15.01 3.90 -10.38
CA THR A 34 -15.06 5.12 -9.56
C THR A 34 -16.14 5.06 -8.47
N THR A 35 -17.03 4.05 -8.52
CA THR A 35 -18.13 3.86 -7.56
C THR A 35 -17.93 2.67 -6.63
N HIS A 36 -16.68 2.21 -6.46
CA HIS A 36 -16.26 1.03 -5.70
C HIS A 36 -16.61 -0.30 -6.39
N ALA A 37 -15.78 -1.32 -6.16
CA ALA A 37 -16.00 -2.67 -6.67
C ALA A 37 -15.75 -3.71 -5.57
N VAL A 38 -16.45 -4.84 -5.64
CA VAL A 38 -16.27 -5.98 -4.73
C VAL A 38 -16.18 -7.25 -5.54
N VAL A 39 -15.09 -8.01 -5.37
CA VAL A 39 -14.89 -9.32 -6.02
C VAL A 39 -15.14 -10.43 -4.99
N VAL A 40 -16.13 -11.28 -5.25
CA VAL A 40 -16.52 -12.39 -4.37
C VAL A 40 -16.38 -13.74 -5.07
N GLY A 41 -16.09 -14.80 -4.30
CA GLY A 41 -15.87 -16.14 -4.84
C GLY A 41 -15.12 -17.06 -3.88
N MET A 42 -15.26 -18.38 -4.05
CA MET A 42 -14.56 -19.38 -3.22
C MET A 42 -13.05 -19.46 -3.55
N THR A 43 -12.26 -20.12 -2.70
CA THR A 43 -10.83 -20.37 -3.00
C THR A 43 -10.69 -21.12 -4.32
N GLY A 44 -9.74 -20.71 -5.16
CA GLY A 44 -9.53 -21.29 -6.50
C GLY A 44 -10.49 -20.80 -7.58
N SER A 45 -11.45 -19.91 -7.27
CA SER A 45 -12.41 -19.39 -8.26
C SER A 45 -11.87 -18.29 -9.18
N GLY A 46 -10.56 -17.98 -9.13
CA GLY A 46 -9.94 -16.94 -9.96
C GLY A 46 -10.04 -15.50 -9.46
N LYS A 47 -10.46 -15.24 -8.21
CA LYS A 47 -10.56 -13.87 -7.67
C LYS A 47 -9.26 -13.06 -7.80
N THR A 48 -8.14 -13.62 -7.33
CA THR A 48 -6.84 -12.94 -7.41
C THR A 48 -6.45 -12.72 -8.87
N GLY A 49 -6.66 -13.70 -9.75
CA GLY A 49 -6.42 -13.55 -11.19
C GLY A 49 -7.19 -12.38 -11.80
N LEU A 50 -8.51 -12.29 -11.55
CA LEU A 50 -9.31 -11.16 -12.02
C LEU A 50 -8.81 -9.81 -11.49
N CYS A 51 -8.41 -9.73 -10.22
CA CYS A 51 -7.85 -8.51 -9.65
C CYS A 51 -6.51 -8.14 -10.30
N LEU A 52 -5.65 -9.13 -10.57
CA LEU A 52 -4.38 -8.91 -11.27
C LEU A 52 -4.62 -8.43 -12.71
N ASP A 53 -5.55 -9.05 -13.44
CA ASP A 53 -5.94 -8.60 -14.77
C ASP A 53 -6.38 -7.12 -14.73
N LEU A 54 -7.26 -6.75 -13.79
CA LEU A 54 -7.69 -5.36 -13.61
C LEU A 54 -6.52 -4.40 -13.34
N LEU A 55 -5.55 -4.81 -12.54
CA LEU A 55 -4.36 -4.00 -12.23
C LEU A 55 -3.43 -3.89 -13.45
N GLU A 56 -3.19 -4.97 -14.18
CA GLU A 56 -2.40 -4.92 -15.42
C GLU A 56 -3.05 -4.02 -16.48
N GLU A 57 -4.38 -4.09 -16.64
CA GLU A 57 -5.12 -3.19 -17.53
C GLU A 57 -5.04 -1.73 -17.04
N ALA A 58 -5.10 -1.48 -15.73
CA ALA A 58 -4.92 -0.15 -15.17
C ALA A 58 -3.51 0.39 -15.49
N ALA A 59 -2.47 -0.43 -15.34
CA ALA A 59 -1.10 -0.05 -15.67
C ALA A 59 -0.93 0.24 -17.16
N LEU A 60 -1.50 -0.59 -18.05
CA LEU A 60 -1.51 -0.35 -19.49
C LEU A 60 -2.20 0.97 -19.87
N ASN A 61 -3.14 1.45 -19.05
CA ASN A 61 -3.82 2.73 -19.20
C ASN A 61 -3.19 3.88 -18.40
N ASN A 62 -1.98 3.70 -17.86
CA ASN A 62 -1.26 4.70 -17.04
C ASN A 62 -2.03 5.13 -15.77
N ILE A 63 -2.86 4.25 -15.23
CA ILE A 63 -3.60 4.48 -13.99
C ILE A 63 -2.74 3.93 -12.83
N PRO A 64 -2.40 4.75 -11.82
CA PRO A 64 -1.63 4.28 -10.67
C PRO A 64 -2.49 3.39 -9.76
N ALA A 65 -1.83 2.56 -8.97
CA ALA A 65 -2.49 1.67 -8.02
C ALA A 65 -1.71 1.58 -6.71
N LEU A 66 -2.45 1.60 -5.59
CA LEU A 66 -1.94 1.24 -4.27
C LEU A 66 -2.64 -0.05 -3.83
N MET A 67 -1.86 -1.10 -3.60
CA MET A 67 -2.34 -2.47 -3.39
C MET A 67 -1.96 -2.93 -1.99
N ILE A 68 -2.94 -3.09 -1.09
CA ILE A 68 -2.66 -3.62 0.25
C ILE A 68 -2.65 -5.14 0.19
N ASP A 69 -1.47 -5.75 0.30
CA ASP A 69 -1.27 -7.19 0.16
C ASP A 69 -0.86 -7.89 1.46
N PRO A 70 -1.80 -8.21 2.36
CA PRO A 70 -1.48 -8.91 3.60
C PRO A 70 -1.10 -10.39 3.38
N LYS A 71 -1.29 -10.95 2.19
CA LYS A 71 -1.00 -12.35 1.87
C LYS A 71 0.33 -12.53 1.13
N GLY A 72 0.84 -11.47 0.51
CA GLY A 72 2.04 -11.46 -0.30
C GLY A 72 1.84 -12.05 -1.71
N ASP A 73 0.61 -12.35 -2.13
CA ASP A 73 0.36 -12.99 -3.43
C ASP A 73 0.34 -12.02 -4.62
N ILE A 74 0.05 -10.73 -4.38
CA ILE A 74 0.05 -9.67 -5.39
C ILE A 74 1.48 -9.33 -5.84
N THR A 75 2.50 -9.58 -5.00
CA THR A 75 3.91 -9.36 -5.38
C THR A 75 4.34 -10.15 -6.63
N ASN A 76 3.67 -11.27 -6.93
CA ASN A 76 3.90 -12.03 -8.16
C ASN A 76 3.50 -11.27 -9.43
N ALA A 77 2.68 -10.22 -9.32
CA ALA A 77 2.34 -9.32 -10.41
C ALA A 77 3.57 -8.57 -10.97
N LEU A 78 4.71 -8.60 -10.27
CA LEU A 78 5.94 -7.97 -10.76
C LEU A 78 6.77 -8.88 -11.67
N LEU A 79 6.36 -10.15 -11.85
CA LEU A 79 7.04 -11.14 -12.68
C LEU A 79 6.73 -10.94 -14.18
N HIS A 80 7.07 -9.76 -14.69
CA HIS A 80 6.93 -9.41 -16.10
C HIS A 80 8.16 -9.87 -16.89
N PHE A 81 7.96 -10.84 -17.79
CA PHE A 81 9.00 -11.37 -18.68
C PHE A 81 8.64 -11.10 -20.15
N PRO A 82 8.95 -9.90 -20.69
CA PRO A 82 8.61 -9.57 -22.08
C PRO A 82 9.23 -10.51 -23.11
N ASP A 83 10.47 -10.95 -22.90
CA ASP A 83 11.18 -11.82 -23.84
C ASP A 83 10.76 -13.30 -23.73
N LEU A 84 10.11 -13.68 -22.63
CA LEU A 84 9.64 -15.04 -22.34
C LEU A 84 10.74 -16.09 -22.59
N LEU A 85 11.95 -15.81 -22.11
CA LEU A 85 13.10 -16.70 -22.23
C LEU A 85 13.10 -17.70 -21.07
N PRO A 86 13.59 -18.94 -21.27
CA PRO A 86 13.77 -19.90 -20.18
C PRO A 86 14.57 -19.33 -18.99
N SER A 87 15.59 -18.52 -19.28
CA SER A 87 16.42 -17.85 -18.26
C SER A 87 15.63 -16.89 -17.37
N ASP A 88 14.53 -16.32 -17.86
CA ASP A 88 13.68 -15.42 -17.08
C ASP A 88 12.92 -16.19 -15.98
N PHE A 89 12.52 -17.43 -16.28
CA PHE A 89 11.78 -18.30 -15.37
C PHE A 89 12.68 -19.10 -14.43
N GLN A 90 13.91 -19.40 -14.84
CA GLN A 90 14.85 -20.27 -14.12
C GLN A 90 15.01 -19.92 -12.62
N PRO A 91 15.14 -18.65 -12.19
CA PRO A 91 15.26 -18.29 -10.77
C PRO A 91 14.02 -18.61 -9.94
N TRP A 92 12.86 -18.74 -10.58
CA TRP A 92 11.55 -18.92 -9.96
C TRP A 92 11.09 -20.38 -9.97
N ILE A 93 11.84 -21.27 -10.62
CA ILE A 93 11.56 -22.71 -10.64
C ILE A 93 11.78 -23.31 -9.25
N ASN A 94 10.77 -24.02 -8.77
CA ASN A 94 10.89 -24.82 -7.55
C ASN A 94 11.73 -26.08 -7.83
N VAL A 95 12.95 -26.09 -7.29
CA VAL A 95 13.94 -27.18 -7.48
C VAL A 95 13.42 -28.53 -7.00
N ASP A 96 12.70 -28.58 -5.88
CA ASP A 96 12.19 -29.83 -5.33
C ASP A 96 11.06 -30.40 -6.19
N GLN A 97 10.20 -29.54 -6.74
CA GLN A 97 9.14 -29.95 -7.65
C GLN A 97 9.72 -30.48 -8.97
N ALA A 98 10.66 -29.75 -9.57
CA ALA A 98 11.35 -30.19 -10.78
C ALA A 98 12.00 -31.58 -10.58
N ARG A 99 12.67 -31.79 -9.45
CA ARG A 99 13.26 -33.09 -9.10
C ARG A 99 12.21 -34.21 -8.97
N ARG A 100 11.06 -33.95 -8.35
CA ARG A 100 9.96 -34.93 -8.23
C ARG A 100 9.39 -35.34 -9.58
N ASP A 101 9.33 -34.39 -10.51
CA ASP A 101 8.86 -34.62 -11.88
C ASP A 101 9.94 -35.23 -12.80
N GLY A 102 11.13 -35.50 -12.26
CA GLY A 102 12.24 -36.11 -12.99
C GLY A 102 12.95 -35.16 -13.96
N LYS A 103 12.84 -33.84 -13.73
CA LYS A 103 13.34 -32.78 -14.60
C LYS A 103 14.48 -32.01 -13.95
N THR A 104 15.38 -31.49 -14.78
CA THR A 104 16.33 -30.45 -14.39
C THR A 104 15.62 -29.10 -14.25
N VAL A 105 16.27 -28.15 -13.58
CA VAL A 105 15.73 -26.78 -13.43
C VAL A 105 15.64 -26.11 -14.79
N GLU A 106 16.63 -26.36 -15.66
CA GLU A 106 16.71 -25.85 -17.02
C GLU A 106 15.57 -26.39 -17.90
N GLU A 107 15.29 -27.70 -17.83
CA GLU A 107 14.16 -28.30 -18.56
C GLU A 107 12.81 -27.74 -18.07
N ALA A 108 12.62 -27.61 -16.76
CA ALA A 108 11.40 -27.04 -16.20
C ALA A 108 11.21 -25.56 -16.59
N ALA A 109 12.30 -24.79 -16.66
CA ALA A 109 12.27 -23.41 -17.11
C ALA A 109 11.91 -23.27 -18.61
N GLU A 110 12.46 -24.14 -19.47
CA GLU A 110 12.11 -24.18 -20.90
C GLU A 110 10.63 -24.51 -21.09
N GLU A 111 10.13 -25.54 -20.42
CA GLU A 111 8.71 -25.91 -20.47
C GLU A 111 7.80 -24.77 -19.99
N THR A 112 8.20 -24.07 -18.92
CA THR A 112 7.45 -22.93 -18.38
C THR A 112 7.41 -21.78 -19.37
N ALA A 113 8.53 -21.46 -20.02
CA ALA A 113 8.60 -20.43 -21.05
C ALA A 113 7.69 -20.75 -22.25
N VAL A 114 7.70 -22.01 -22.71
CA VAL A 114 6.80 -22.49 -23.79
C VAL A 114 5.34 -22.41 -23.38
N LEU A 115 5.02 -22.81 -22.15
CA LEU A 115 3.66 -22.74 -21.60
C LEU A 115 3.14 -21.31 -21.60
N TRP A 116 3.92 -20.36 -21.06
CA TRP A 116 3.55 -18.94 -21.00
C TRP A 116 3.39 -18.35 -22.40
N ARG A 117 4.36 -18.56 -23.29
CA ARG A 117 4.29 -18.06 -24.67
C ARG A 117 3.06 -18.56 -25.40
N SER A 118 2.74 -19.85 -25.27
CA SER A 118 1.59 -20.47 -25.91
C SER A 118 0.27 -19.97 -25.31
N GLY A 119 0.20 -19.87 -23.98
CA GLY A 119 -0.98 -19.36 -23.27
C GLY A 119 -1.29 -17.92 -23.64
N LEU A 120 -0.31 -17.02 -23.57
CA LEU A 120 -0.48 -15.62 -23.94
C LEU A 120 -0.90 -15.45 -25.41
N ALA A 121 -0.29 -16.22 -26.32
CA ALA A 121 -0.65 -16.19 -27.74
C ALA A 121 -2.10 -16.61 -28.00
N GLN A 122 -2.66 -17.57 -27.24
CA GLN A 122 -4.07 -17.97 -27.36
C GLN A 122 -5.04 -16.82 -27.03
N TRP A 123 -4.60 -15.88 -26.18
CA TRP A 123 -5.34 -14.68 -25.79
C TRP A 123 -4.91 -13.43 -26.56
N GLU A 124 -4.14 -13.59 -27.64
CA GLU A 124 -3.63 -12.49 -28.48
C GLU A 124 -2.75 -11.48 -27.74
N ILE A 125 -2.17 -11.89 -26.61
CA ILE A 125 -1.20 -11.10 -25.85
C ILE A 125 0.19 -11.36 -26.44
N GLN A 126 0.82 -10.30 -26.94
CA GLN A 126 2.15 -10.35 -27.57
C GLN A 126 3.22 -9.76 -26.64
N PRO A 127 4.51 -10.11 -26.83
CA PRO A 127 5.64 -9.57 -26.07
C PRO A 127 5.63 -8.04 -25.91
N GLU A 128 5.25 -7.31 -26.95
CA GLU A 128 5.23 -5.84 -26.92
C GLU A 128 4.23 -5.28 -25.91
N ARG A 129 3.13 -6.00 -25.63
CA ARG A 129 2.16 -5.63 -24.60
C ARG A 129 2.74 -5.81 -23.20
N LEU A 130 3.49 -6.90 -22.97
CA LEU A 130 4.19 -7.13 -21.71
C LEU A 130 5.28 -6.07 -21.49
N GLN A 131 5.99 -5.67 -22.55
CA GLN A 131 6.96 -4.58 -22.49
C GLN A 131 6.26 -3.26 -22.15
N THR A 132 5.12 -2.97 -22.79
CA THR A 132 4.32 -1.77 -22.49
C THR A 132 3.84 -1.75 -21.04
N LEU A 133 3.37 -2.89 -20.52
CA LEU A 133 2.97 -3.03 -19.11
C LEU A 133 4.13 -2.69 -18.16
N LYS A 134 5.31 -3.22 -18.44
CA LYS A 134 6.55 -2.95 -17.68
C LYS A 134 6.99 -1.49 -17.76
N ASP A 135 6.73 -0.82 -18.88
CA ASP A 135 7.22 0.54 -19.17
C ASP A 135 6.23 1.66 -18.84
N ASN A 136 4.93 1.40 -18.71
CA ASN A 136 3.94 2.44 -18.46
C ASN A 136 3.94 2.91 -17.01
N VAL A 137 4.03 1.97 -16.06
CA VAL A 137 4.07 2.28 -14.63
C VAL A 137 5.41 1.88 -14.02
N ARG A 138 5.74 2.43 -12.85
CA ARG A 138 6.83 1.88 -12.02
C ARG A 138 6.25 0.98 -10.95
N PHE A 139 6.87 -0.18 -10.74
CA PHE A 139 6.47 -1.11 -9.70
C PHE A 139 7.33 -0.91 -8.45
N ALA A 140 6.69 -0.95 -7.28
CA ALA A 140 7.37 -0.81 -6.01
C ALA A 140 6.71 -1.71 -4.96
N VAL A 141 7.53 -2.32 -4.11
CA VAL A 141 7.07 -3.14 -2.99
C VAL A 141 7.58 -2.49 -1.71
N TYR A 142 6.65 -1.98 -0.91
CA TYR A 142 6.94 -1.41 0.39
C TYR A 142 6.66 -2.43 1.47
N THR A 143 7.54 -2.49 2.46
CA THR A 143 7.42 -3.42 3.58
C THR A 143 7.50 -2.67 4.90
N PRO A 144 6.41 -2.02 5.35
CA PRO A 144 6.40 -1.32 6.64
C PRO A 144 6.85 -2.26 7.78
N GLY A 145 7.88 -1.84 8.52
CA GLY A 145 8.46 -2.66 9.59
C GLY A 145 9.44 -3.76 9.16
N SER A 146 9.87 -3.77 7.91
CA SER A 146 10.89 -4.69 7.38
C SER A 146 11.78 -3.98 6.35
N ASP A 147 13.02 -4.45 6.22
CA ASP A 147 14.02 -3.97 5.24
C ASP A 147 14.11 -4.86 3.99
N THR A 148 13.21 -5.83 3.86
CA THR A 148 13.15 -6.77 2.72
C THR A 148 12.70 -6.12 1.41
N GLY A 149 11.95 -5.02 1.49
CA GLY A 149 11.51 -4.18 0.38
C GLY A 149 11.85 -2.71 0.65
N LEU A 150 11.07 -1.79 0.07
CA LEU A 150 11.20 -0.37 0.39
C LEU A 150 10.64 -0.09 1.79
N PRO A 151 11.43 0.45 2.73
CA PRO A 151 10.94 0.77 4.06
C PRO A 151 10.01 2.00 4.04
N VAL A 152 9.04 2.01 4.95
CA VAL A 152 8.10 3.13 5.14
C VAL A 152 8.30 3.72 6.53
N SER A 153 8.61 5.01 6.57
CA SER A 153 8.72 5.79 7.79
C SER A 153 7.36 6.35 8.20
N ILE A 154 6.92 6.00 9.41
CA ILE A 154 5.74 6.59 10.05
C ILE A 154 6.02 7.99 10.61
N LEU A 155 7.30 8.38 10.77
CA LEU A 155 7.66 9.64 11.43
C LEU A 155 7.36 10.86 10.57
N ALA A 156 7.29 10.70 9.26
CA ALA A 156 6.96 11.82 8.38
C ALA A 156 5.55 12.38 8.64
N SER A 157 4.64 11.56 9.17
CA SER A 157 3.28 11.96 9.56
C SER A 157 3.25 12.97 10.71
N LEU A 158 4.39 13.23 11.39
CA LEU A 158 4.47 14.19 12.49
C LEU A 158 4.63 15.65 12.04
N LYS A 159 5.06 15.87 10.80
CA LYS A 159 5.34 17.20 10.24
C LYS A 159 4.06 17.99 9.96
N ALA A 160 4.14 19.31 10.12
CA ALA A 160 3.04 20.20 9.80
C ALA A 160 2.81 20.24 8.28
N PRO A 161 1.59 19.98 7.79
CA PRO A 161 1.28 20.10 6.38
C PRO A 161 1.52 21.54 5.86
N ALA A 162 2.04 21.67 4.65
CA ALA A 162 2.33 22.97 4.01
C ALA A 162 1.07 23.68 3.46
N ILE A 163 -0.07 23.54 4.14
CA ILE A 163 -1.34 24.19 3.78
C ILE A 163 -1.77 25.16 4.88
N PRO A 164 -2.41 26.31 4.54
CA PRO A 164 -2.79 27.30 5.55
C PRO A 164 -3.80 26.75 6.57
N TRP A 165 -3.48 26.85 7.87
CA TRP A 165 -4.35 26.38 8.95
C TRP A 165 -5.76 26.97 8.89
N GLU A 166 -5.85 28.30 8.75
CA GLU A 166 -7.13 29.02 8.85
C GLU A 166 -8.19 28.60 7.82
N GLN A 167 -7.75 28.12 6.65
CA GLN A 167 -8.64 27.70 5.56
C GLN A 167 -8.92 26.19 5.56
N ASN A 168 -8.15 25.41 6.33
CA ASN A 168 -8.14 23.94 6.25
C ASN A 168 -8.31 23.26 7.62
N LYS A 169 -8.90 23.94 8.61
CA LYS A 169 -9.01 23.44 9.99
C LYS A 169 -9.66 22.06 10.11
N GLU A 170 -10.72 21.81 9.35
CA GLU A 170 -11.45 20.53 9.38
C GLU A 170 -10.57 19.39 8.85
N LEU A 171 -10.00 19.56 7.67
CA LEU A 171 -9.08 18.61 7.04
C LEU A 171 -7.86 18.32 7.93
N LEU A 172 -7.24 19.37 8.46
CA LEU A 172 -6.05 19.24 9.31
C LEU A 172 -6.37 18.52 10.63
N ARG A 173 -7.52 18.80 11.25
CA ARG A 173 -7.95 18.08 12.46
C ARG A 173 -8.29 16.62 12.19
N GLU A 174 -8.88 16.31 11.04
CA GLU A 174 -9.10 14.93 10.61
C GLU A 174 -7.76 14.19 10.43
N GLN A 175 -6.79 14.82 9.77
CA GLN A 175 -5.44 14.28 9.60
C GLN A 175 -4.72 14.09 10.95
N ILE A 176 -4.82 15.05 11.87
CA ILE A 176 -4.30 14.92 13.25
C ILE A 176 -4.96 13.72 13.94
N SER A 177 -6.28 13.61 13.88
CA SER A 177 -7.02 12.53 14.53
C SER A 177 -6.60 11.15 14.01
N GLY A 178 -6.44 11.01 12.69
CA GLY A 178 -5.94 9.79 12.06
C GLY A 178 -4.49 9.47 12.48
N THR A 179 -3.62 10.46 12.47
CA THR A 179 -2.20 10.32 12.87
C THR A 179 -2.07 9.87 14.32
N VAL A 180 -2.80 10.52 15.24
CA VAL A 180 -2.80 10.16 16.66
C VAL A 180 -3.36 8.75 16.88
N THR A 181 -4.43 8.38 16.17
CA THR A 181 -5.02 7.02 16.27
C THR A 181 -4.03 5.95 15.82
N ALA A 182 -3.35 6.17 14.69
CA ALA A 182 -2.33 5.26 14.18
C ALA A 182 -1.16 5.13 15.17
N LEU A 183 -0.66 6.25 15.70
CA LEU A 183 0.43 6.27 16.67
C LEU A 183 0.08 5.52 17.96
N LEU A 184 -1.10 5.76 18.51
CA LEU A 184 -1.58 5.07 19.72
C LEU A 184 -1.78 3.57 19.46
N GLY A 185 -2.26 3.20 18.26
CA GLY A 185 -2.36 1.81 17.83
C GLY A 185 -0.99 1.11 17.79
N LEU A 186 0.06 1.79 17.33
CA LEU A 186 1.42 1.26 17.25
C LEU A 186 2.06 1.00 18.61
N ILE A 187 1.77 1.82 19.63
CA ILE A 187 2.20 1.55 21.01
C ILE A 187 1.31 0.53 21.74
N GLY A 188 0.35 -0.09 21.03
CA GLY A 188 -0.46 -1.19 21.53
C GLY A 188 -1.75 -0.79 22.24
N LEU A 189 -2.18 0.47 22.16
CA LEU A 189 -3.52 0.85 22.62
C LEU A 189 -4.56 0.35 21.61
N LYS A 190 -5.65 -0.22 22.12
CA LYS A 190 -6.77 -0.76 21.34
C LYS A 190 -8.04 0.00 21.66
N ASP A 191 -9.02 -0.05 20.75
CA ASP A 191 -10.35 0.54 20.93
C ASP A 191 -10.31 2.04 21.28
N ILE A 192 -9.41 2.77 20.60
CA ILE A 192 -9.20 4.21 20.82
C ILE A 192 -10.42 4.97 20.31
N ASP A 193 -11.13 5.64 21.21
CA ASP A 193 -12.18 6.61 20.89
C ASP A 193 -11.58 8.02 20.92
N PRO A 194 -11.47 8.72 19.78
CA PRO A 194 -10.90 10.07 19.69
C PRO A 194 -11.53 11.11 20.62
N VAL A 195 -12.78 10.89 21.06
CA VAL A 195 -13.54 11.84 21.88
C VAL A 195 -13.46 11.49 23.36
N ARG A 196 -13.06 10.28 23.73
CA ARG A 196 -13.05 9.80 25.12
C ARG A 196 -11.67 9.44 25.67
N SER A 197 -10.75 9.01 24.82
CA SER A 197 -9.39 8.66 25.22
C SER A 197 -8.63 9.92 25.63
N ARG A 198 -8.13 9.94 26.87
CA ARG A 198 -7.34 11.07 27.39
C ARG A 198 -6.00 11.18 26.66
N GLU A 199 -5.45 10.04 26.25
CA GLU A 199 -4.25 9.89 25.44
C GLU A 199 -4.45 10.54 24.07
N HIS A 200 -5.54 10.19 23.38
CA HIS A 200 -5.86 10.76 22.07
C HIS A 200 -6.09 12.26 22.16
N ILE A 201 -6.94 12.70 23.09
CA ILE A 201 -7.25 14.14 23.28
C ILE A 201 -5.97 14.93 23.57
N LEU A 202 -5.09 14.42 24.44
CA LEU A 202 -3.83 15.09 24.76
C LEU A 202 -2.95 15.24 23.51
N LEU A 203 -2.67 14.14 22.81
CA LEU A 203 -1.80 14.16 21.65
C LEU A 203 -2.38 15.02 20.53
N ALA A 204 -3.68 14.91 20.25
CA ALA A 204 -4.35 15.72 19.23
C ALA A 204 -4.21 17.23 19.50
N ASN A 205 -4.29 17.66 20.76
CA ASN A 205 -4.09 19.06 21.13
C ASN A 205 -2.62 19.50 21.04
N ILE A 206 -1.66 18.61 21.30
CA ILE A 206 -0.23 18.88 21.08
C ILE A 206 0.04 19.10 19.58
N PHE A 207 -0.47 18.21 18.73
CA PHE A 207 -0.42 18.35 17.28
C PHE A 207 -1.07 19.64 16.80
N GLU A 208 -2.29 19.93 17.23
CA GLU A 208 -3.00 21.16 16.84
C GLU A 208 -2.23 22.42 17.27
N ALA A 209 -1.65 22.43 18.47
CA ALA A 209 -0.85 23.55 18.96
C ALA A 209 0.39 23.80 18.07
N ALA A 210 1.10 22.75 17.66
CA ALA A 210 2.27 22.86 16.78
C ALA A 210 1.88 23.23 15.34
N TRP A 211 0.96 22.47 14.74
CA TRP A 211 0.58 22.61 13.33
C TRP A 211 -0.12 23.94 13.04
N SER A 212 -0.93 24.46 13.98
CA SER A 212 -1.56 25.78 13.82
C SER A 212 -0.54 26.93 13.76
N GLN A 213 0.68 26.72 14.25
CA GLN A 213 1.81 27.65 14.20
C GLN A 213 2.78 27.34 13.05
N GLY A 214 2.50 26.32 12.22
CA GLY A 214 3.41 25.83 11.19
C GLY A 214 4.68 25.20 11.75
N GLN A 215 4.64 24.69 12.98
CA GLN A 215 5.75 24.00 13.61
C GLN A 215 5.63 22.49 13.37
N ASP A 216 6.68 21.90 12.83
CA ASP A 216 6.84 20.45 12.76
C ASP A 216 6.96 19.87 14.17
N LEU A 217 6.54 18.61 14.32
CA LEU A 217 6.87 17.79 15.46
C LEU A 217 7.80 16.67 15.03
N ASP A 218 8.75 16.32 15.89
CA ASP A 218 9.38 15.01 15.88
C ASP A 218 8.90 14.14 17.06
N LEU A 219 9.30 12.86 17.07
CA LEU A 219 8.84 11.93 18.11
C LEU A 219 9.43 12.29 19.49
N GLY A 220 10.63 12.86 19.55
CA GLY A 220 11.25 13.33 20.79
C GLY A 220 10.49 14.52 21.38
N GLU A 221 10.14 15.50 20.55
CA GLU A 221 9.30 16.63 20.93
C GLU A 221 7.91 16.18 21.38
N LEU A 222 7.30 15.22 20.68
CA LEU A 222 6.01 14.68 21.08
C LEU A 222 6.08 13.98 22.44
N ILE A 223 7.13 13.20 22.73
CA ILE A 223 7.36 12.56 24.03
C ILE A 223 7.51 13.63 25.13
N MET A 224 8.31 14.67 24.89
CA MET A 224 8.53 15.76 25.83
C MET A 224 7.25 16.55 26.11
N GLN A 225 6.51 16.90 25.06
CA GLN A 225 5.25 17.63 25.17
C GLN A 225 4.12 16.76 25.74
N THR A 226 4.18 15.44 25.61
CA THR A 226 3.25 14.54 26.32
C THR A 226 3.45 14.65 27.83
N GLN A 227 4.71 14.67 28.29
CA GLN A 227 5.03 14.84 29.71
C GLN A 227 4.66 16.25 30.21
N SER A 228 5.06 17.27 29.45
CA SER A 228 4.87 18.70 29.75
C SER A 228 4.18 19.42 28.59
N PRO A 229 2.84 19.38 28.51
CA PRO A 229 2.10 19.95 27.39
C PRO A 229 2.28 21.48 27.30
N PRO A 230 2.27 22.06 26.09
CA PRO A 230 2.45 23.51 25.88
C PRO A 230 1.22 24.35 26.29
N PHE A 231 0.30 23.77 27.07
CA PHE A 231 -0.94 24.38 27.53
C PHE A 231 -1.30 23.90 28.94
N GLU A 232 -1.91 24.79 29.73
CA GLU A 232 -2.30 24.51 31.13
C GLU A 232 -3.67 23.81 31.25
N LYS A 233 -4.51 23.88 30.22
CA LYS A 233 -5.90 23.41 30.25
C LYS A 233 -6.27 22.61 29.01
N LEU A 234 -7.12 21.60 29.21
CA LEU A 234 -7.84 20.89 28.15
C LEU A 234 -9.34 21.05 28.38
N GLY A 235 -10.01 21.71 27.43
CA GLY A 235 -11.38 22.16 27.62
C GLY A 235 -11.50 23.08 28.85
N VAL A 236 -12.37 22.72 29.79
CA VAL A 236 -12.61 23.50 31.01
C VAL A 236 -11.72 23.10 32.20
N PHE A 237 -10.97 22.00 32.07
CA PHE A 237 -10.20 21.43 33.18
C PHE A 237 -8.71 21.76 33.06
N ASP A 238 -8.06 21.89 34.22
CA ASP A 238 -6.59 21.87 34.32
C ASP A 238 -6.03 20.54 33.80
N ILE A 239 -4.90 20.60 33.11
CA ILE A 239 -4.27 19.43 32.49
C ILE A 239 -3.97 18.32 33.51
N ASN A 240 -3.51 18.65 34.71
CA ASN A 240 -3.20 17.67 35.75
C ASN A 240 -4.46 17.05 36.35
N ARG A 241 -5.60 17.76 36.29
CA ARG A 241 -6.90 17.21 36.68
C ARG A 241 -7.48 16.30 35.61
N PHE A 242 -7.32 16.66 34.33
CA PHE A 242 -7.82 15.87 33.21
C PHE A 242 -7.00 14.58 33.01
N PHE A 243 -5.68 14.72 32.93
CA PHE A 243 -4.75 13.63 32.70
C PHE A 243 -3.50 13.81 33.59
N PRO A 244 -3.45 13.17 34.78
CA PRO A 244 -2.39 13.41 35.77
C PRO A 244 -0.97 13.19 35.25
N GLU A 245 -0.01 13.93 35.81
CA GLU A 245 1.40 13.90 35.38
C GLU A 245 2.01 12.50 35.36
N LYS A 246 1.71 11.67 36.36
CA LYS A 246 2.17 10.28 36.40
C LYS A 246 1.66 9.48 35.20
N GLU A 247 0.38 9.61 34.85
CA GLU A 247 -0.20 8.85 33.74
C GLU A 247 0.28 9.40 32.38
N ARG A 248 0.52 10.72 32.28
CA ARG A 248 1.18 11.31 31.10
C ARG A 248 2.61 10.80 30.94
N PHE A 249 3.35 10.66 32.05
CA PHE A 249 4.68 10.07 32.04
C PHE A 249 4.64 8.61 31.57
N ASP A 250 3.66 7.83 32.03
CA ASP A 250 3.46 6.45 31.56
C ASP A 250 3.20 6.40 30.04
N LEU A 251 2.39 7.33 29.49
CA LEU A 251 2.19 7.45 28.04
C LEU A 251 3.47 7.86 27.30
N ALA A 252 4.21 8.84 27.83
CA ALA A 252 5.50 9.27 27.25
C ALA A 252 6.51 8.12 27.22
N MET A 253 6.53 7.26 28.25
CA MET A 253 7.35 6.05 28.28
C MET A 253 6.94 5.04 27.20
N LEU A 254 5.63 4.86 26.95
CA LEU A 254 5.15 4.00 25.86
C LEU A 254 5.58 4.53 24.50
N LEU A 255 5.48 5.84 24.27
CA LEU A 255 5.98 6.49 23.04
C LEU A 255 7.49 6.33 22.89
N ASN A 256 8.26 6.50 23.97
CA ASN A 256 9.71 6.31 23.97
C ASN A 256 10.12 4.87 23.64
N ASN A 257 9.31 3.88 23.99
CA ASN A 257 9.60 2.49 23.64
C ASN A 257 9.65 2.26 22.12
N ILE A 258 8.94 3.06 21.31
CA ILE A 258 9.07 3.02 19.84
C ILE A 258 10.50 3.37 19.42
N LEU A 259 11.08 4.44 19.99
CA LEU A 259 12.46 4.85 19.65
C LEU A 259 13.49 3.85 20.16
N ALA A 260 13.29 3.33 21.37
CA ALA A 260 14.28 2.49 22.04
C ALA A 260 14.28 1.04 21.56
N ALA A 261 13.17 0.54 21.01
CA ALA A 261 13.05 -0.85 20.59
C ALA A 261 13.71 -1.09 19.22
N PRO A 262 14.69 -2.02 19.11
CA PRO A 262 15.32 -2.33 17.82
C PRO A 262 14.32 -2.79 16.74
N ALA A 263 13.26 -3.49 17.15
CA ALA A 263 12.21 -3.95 16.24
C ALA A 263 11.40 -2.79 15.59
N PHE A 264 11.45 -1.58 16.16
CA PHE A 264 10.77 -0.41 15.64
C PHE A 264 11.64 0.48 14.74
N GLN A 265 12.95 0.22 14.64
CA GLN A 265 13.85 0.98 13.74
C GLN A 265 13.37 0.93 12.28
N ALA A 266 12.93 -0.25 11.83
CA ALA A 266 12.40 -0.45 10.48
C ALA A 266 11.06 0.29 10.19
N TRP A 267 10.40 0.83 11.22
CA TRP A 267 9.20 1.67 11.07
C TRP A 267 9.53 3.16 11.01
N ILE A 268 10.74 3.54 11.43
CA ILE A 268 11.17 4.93 11.57
C ILE A 268 12.04 5.34 10.38
N GLU A 269 12.74 4.39 9.76
CA GLU A 269 13.54 4.61 8.57
C GLU A 269 12.71 4.44 7.28
N GLY A 270 13.16 5.06 6.19
CA GLY A 270 12.58 4.90 4.86
C GLY A 270 11.77 6.08 4.35
N GLU A 271 10.97 5.82 3.32
CA GLU A 271 10.18 6.85 2.66
C GLU A 271 8.99 7.27 3.53
N PRO A 272 8.63 8.56 3.56
CA PRO A 272 7.40 9.03 4.19
C PRO A 272 6.17 8.22 3.77
N LEU A 273 5.28 7.93 4.73
CA LEU A 273 3.92 7.48 4.41
C LEU A 273 3.13 8.63 3.75
N ASP A 274 3.34 8.80 2.45
CA ASP A 274 2.66 9.80 1.61
C ASP A 274 2.00 9.09 0.42
N VAL A 275 0.67 9.20 0.33
CA VAL A 275 -0.09 8.50 -0.71
C VAL A 275 0.25 9.04 -2.10
N ALA A 276 0.58 10.33 -2.22
CA ALA A 276 0.91 10.93 -3.51
C ALA A 276 2.20 10.34 -4.08
N SER A 277 3.27 10.23 -3.27
CA SER A 277 4.54 9.59 -3.68
C SER A 277 4.42 8.09 -3.94
N PHE A 278 3.45 7.42 -3.33
CA PHE A 278 3.15 6.01 -3.60
C PHE A 278 2.41 5.81 -4.92
N LEU A 279 1.62 6.79 -5.36
CA LEU A 279 0.88 6.70 -6.63
C LEU A 279 1.68 7.25 -7.82
N TYR A 280 2.60 8.19 -7.59
CA TYR A 280 3.37 8.82 -8.65
C TYR A 280 4.83 9.02 -8.25
N ASP A 281 5.73 8.85 -9.23
CA ASP A 281 7.15 9.19 -9.09
C ASP A 281 7.35 10.72 -9.18
N GLU A 282 8.55 11.21 -8.84
CA GLU A 282 8.86 12.66 -8.90
C GLU A 282 8.68 13.25 -10.30
N ASP A 283 8.92 12.43 -11.33
CA ASP A 283 8.73 12.79 -12.75
C ASP A 283 7.25 12.73 -13.20
N GLY A 284 6.32 12.40 -12.31
CA GLY A 284 4.88 12.27 -12.58
C GLY A 284 4.47 10.93 -13.22
N ARG A 285 5.40 9.98 -13.34
CA ARG A 285 5.10 8.64 -13.87
C ARG A 285 4.24 7.86 -12.86
N PRO A 286 3.13 7.23 -13.28
CA PRO A 286 2.29 6.43 -12.39
C PRO A 286 3.04 5.26 -11.79
N ARG A 287 2.67 4.89 -10.56
CA ARG A 287 3.24 3.78 -9.82
C ARG A 287 2.17 2.74 -9.49
N HIS A 288 2.60 1.50 -9.52
CA HIS A 288 1.89 0.34 -8.97
C HIS A 288 2.65 -0.07 -7.73
N THR A 289 2.11 0.33 -6.58
CA THR A 289 2.75 0.21 -5.28
C THR A 289 2.02 -0.84 -4.46
N ILE A 290 2.76 -1.87 -4.03
CA ILE A 290 2.31 -2.93 -3.13
C ILE A 290 2.79 -2.60 -1.73
#